data_AF-A0A7W1ZZ36-F1
#
_entry.id   AF-A0A7W1ZZ36-F1
#
_cell.length_a   1.000
_cell.length_b   1.000
_cell.length_c   1.000
_cell.angle_alpha   90.00
_cell.angle_beta   90.00
_cell.angle_gamma   90.00
#
_symmetry.space_group_name_H-M   'P 1'
#
loop_
_entity.id
_entity.type
_entity.pdbx_description
1 polymer ?
#
loop_
_entity_poly.entity_id
_entity_poly.type
_entity_poly.pdbx_seq_one_letter_code
_entity_poly.pdbx_strand_id
1 'polypeptide(L)'
;MALITLAAETIENWRLAGDFELRVYSQQTWITEAGETVPGTEENPEVAYFRVACSYNQTAKVLTIPAITLPSTTDSRNNRRARYSIAGIYDASDCLVFAVLRDFRVFHDFINSIAWGDLRIQNEAKFIPRAEETYYNINQIHSLIRRMILQLCVEYLLDEDGTDLMDDDGAFLLDR
;
A
#
# COMPACT_ATOMS: atom_id res chain seq x y z
N MET A 1 10.81 -19.39 -8.96
CA MET A 1 10.19 -19.09 -7.65
C MET A 1 10.63 -17.72 -7.18
N ALA A 2 9.84 -16.70 -7.49
CA ALA A 2 10.04 -15.37 -6.91
C ALA A 2 9.20 -15.28 -5.63
N LEU A 3 9.74 -15.83 -4.53
CA LEU A 3 9.30 -15.41 -3.21
C LEU A 3 9.88 -14.02 -2.99
N ILE A 4 9.02 -13.04 -2.72
CA ILE A 4 9.43 -11.66 -2.53
C ILE A 4 9.37 -11.34 -1.04
N THR A 5 10.50 -10.94 -0.47
CA THR A 5 10.55 -10.51 0.93
C THR A 5 10.18 -9.03 1.02
N LEU A 6 9.03 -8.72 1.63
CA LEU A 6 8.74 -7.36 2.07
C LEU A 6 9.62 -7.06 3.28
N ALA A 7 10.40 -5.99 3.18
CA ALA A 7 11.32 -5.57 4.25
C ALA A 7 10.54 -5.25 5.53
N ALA A 8 11.22 -5.29 6.67
CA ALA A 8 10.62 -4.83 7.92
C ALA A 8 10.24 -3.34 7.80
N GLU A 9 9.13 -2.96 8.44
CA GLU A 9 8.64 -1.58 8.43
C GLU A 9 8.35 -1.12 9.86
N THR A 10 8.77 0.10 10.17
CA THR A 10 8.51 0.75 11.45
C THR A 10 7.51 1.88 11.25
N ILE A 11 6.40 1.82 11.97
CA ILE A 11 5.39 2.86 12.02
C ILE A 11 5.63 3.68 13.30
N GLU A 12 6.10 4.91 13.12
CA GLU A 12 6.32 5.86 14.20
C GLU A 12 5.00 6.49 14.68
N ASN A 13 5.02 7.05 15.88
CA ASN A 13 3.88 7.74 16.50
C ASN A 13 2.62 6.85 16.68
N TRP A 14 2.79 5.55 16.84
CA TRP A 14 1.71 4.61 17.08
C TRP A 14 1.05 4.87 18.44
N ARG A 15 -0.27 5.09 18.45
CA ARG A 15 -1.00 5.55 19.65
C ARG A 15 -1.76 4.45 20.38
N LEU A 16 -1.97 3.31 19.75
CA LEU A 16 -2.77 2.22 20.30
C LEU A 16 -1.86 1.23 21.03
N ALA A 17 -2.24 0.85 22.24
CA ALA A 17 -1.55 -0.18 23.00
C ALA A 17 -2.25 -1.52 22.82
N GLY A 18 -1.48 -2.59 22.75
CA GLY A 18 -2.00 -3.95 22.63
C GLY A 18 -1.09 -4.85 21.82
N ASP A 19 -1.56 -6.06 21.61
CA ASP A 19 -0.97 -7.03 20.68
C ASP A 19 -1.54 -6.77 19.29
N PHE A 20 -0.64 -6.72 18.30
CA PHE A 20 -0.98 -6.42 16.92
C PHE A 20 -0.47 -7.51 16.00
N GLU A 21 -1.27 -7.84 14.99
CA GLU A 21 -0.92 -8.83 13.97
C GLU A 21 -1.08 -8.22 12.59
N LEU A 22 -0.07 -8.36 11.73
CA LEU A 22 -0.25 -8.13 10.31
C LEU A 22 -0.93 -9.34 9.70
N ARG A 23 -2.05 -9.09 9.02
CA ARG A 23 -2.81 -10.08 8.26
C ARG A 23 -2.82 -9.72 6.79
N VAL A 24 -2.58 -10.72 5.94
CA VAL A 24 -2.67 -10.57 4.48
C VAL A 24 -3.77 -11.47 3.95
N TYR A 25 -4.61 -10.89 3.11
CA TYR A 25 -5.79 -11.50 2.52
C TYR A 25 -5.66 -11.52 0.99
N SER A 26 -6.21 -12.53 0.33
CA SER A 26 -6.21 -12.66 -1.13
C SER A 26 -7.61 -12.42 -1.68
N GLN A 27 -7.74 -11.68 -2.77
CA GLN A 27 -9.05 -11.44 -3.39
C GLN A 27 -9.65 -12.77 -3.88
N GLN A 28 -8.90 -13.51 -4.67
CA GLN A 28 -9.34 -14.79 -5.23
C GLN A 28 -8.40 -15.94 -4.87
N THR A 29 -8.86 -17.17 -5.09
CA THR A 29 -7.99 -18.35 -5.05
C THR A 29 -7.12 -18.39 -6.29
N TRP A 30 -5.82 -18.60 -6.11
CA TRP A 30 -4.87 -18.75 -7.22
C TRP A 30 -3.74 -19.72 -6.86
N ILE A 31 -3.02 -20.19 -7.87
CA ILE A 31 -1.97 -21.19 -7.73
C ILE A 31 -0.62 -20.56 -8.09
N THR A 32 0.33 -20.60 -7.17
CA THR A 32 1.70 -20.08 -7.37
C THR A 32 2.43 -20.84 -8.47
N GLU A 33 3.54 -20.29 -8.98
CA GLU A 33 4.41 -20.99 -9.93
C GLU A 33 4.90 -22.35 -9.39
N ALA A 34 5.04 -22.50 -8.07
CA ALA A 34 5.45 -23.75 -7.42
C ALA A 34 4.31 -24.77 -7.26
N GLY A 35 3.06 -24.38 -7.52
CA GLY A 35 1.88 -25.24 -7.36
C GLY A 35 1.20 -25.15 -5.99
N GLU A 36 1.58 -24.20 -5.14
CA GLU A 36 0.88 -23.91 -3.89
C GLU A 36 -0.42 -23.14 -4.16
N THR A 37 -1.50 -23.53 -3.50
CA THR A 37 -2.78 -22.80 -3.59
C THR A 37 -2.83 -21.69 -2.55
N VAL A 38 -2.89 -20.45 -3.01
CA VAL A 38 -3.22 -19.29 -2.17
C VAL A 38 -4.75 -19.17 -2.14
N PRO A 39 -5.41 -19.39 -0.99
CA PRO A 39 -6.86 -19.33 -0.88
C PRO A 39 -7.36 -17.89 -1.05
N GLY A 40 -8.44 -17.73 -1.81
CA GLY A 40 -9.21 -16.50 -1.86
C GLY A 40 -9.96 -16.33 -0.56
N THR A 41 -9.79 -15.17 0.06
CA THR A 41 -10.37 -14.86 1.36
C THR A 41 -11.60 -13.94 1.22
N GLU A 42 -11.99 -13.58 0.00
CA GLU A 42 -13.23 -12.85 -0.28
C GLU A 42 -14.47 -13.66 0.10
N GLU A 43 -14.40 -15.00 0.02
CA GLU A 43 -15.47 -15.91 0.45
C GLU A 43 -15.46 -16.21 1.96
N ASN A 44 -14.35 -15.98 2.65
CA ASN A 44 -14.23 -16.16 4.10
C ASN A 44 -13.23 -15.14 4.71
N PRO A 45 -13.69 -13.91 5.00
CA PRO A 45 -12.83 -12.83 5.50
C PRO A 45 -12.27 -13.08 6.91
N GLU A 46 -12.65 -14.17 7.58
CA GLU A 46 -12.11 -14.56 8.89
C GLU A 46 -10.77 -15.31 8.77
N VAL A 47 -10.45 -15.84 7.59
CA VAL A 47 -9.24 -16.64 7.37
C VAL A 47 -8.24 -15.83 6.55
N ALA A 48 -7.35 -15.10 7.22
CA ALA A 48 -6.18 -14.51 6.56
C ALA A 48 -5.29 -15.60 5.95
N TYR A 49 -4.76 -15.36 4.75
CA TYR A 49 -3.78 -16.25 4.13
C TYR A 49 -2.47 -16.27 4.94
N PHE A 50 -2.04 -15.11 5.38
CA PHE A 50 -0.79 -14.93 6.12
C PHE A 50 -1.03 -14.10 7.37
N ARG A 51 -0.34 -14.46 8.45
CA ARG A 51 -0.40 -13.80 9.76
C ARG A 51 1.01 -13.70 10.33
N VAL A 52 1.37 -12.54 10.88
CA VAL A 52 2.61 -12.37 11.63
C VAL A 52 2.44 -11.36 12.76
N ALA A 53 3.00 -11.66 13.92
CA ALA A 53 2.98 -10.75 15.07
C ALA A 53 3.84 -9.50 14.79
N CYS A 54 3.29 -8.34 15.12
CA CYS A 54 4.00 -7.06 15.12
C CYS A 54 4.51 -6.77 16.53
N SER A 55 5.67 -6.13 16.65
CA SER A 55 6.21 -5.72 17.96
C SER A 55 5.90 -4.26 18.24
N TYR A 56 5.20 -3.98 19.35
CA TYR A 56 4.90 -2.63 19.80
C TYR A 56 5.85 -2.19 20.94
N ASN A 57 6.58 -1.09 20.73
CA ASN A 57 7.36 -0.43 21.76
C ASN A 57 6.56 0.75 22.33
N GLN A 58 5.98 0.57 23.51
CA GLN A 58 5.14 1.57 24.17
C GLN A 58 5.90 2.85 24.55
N THR A 59 7.17 2.74 24.91
CA THR A 59 7.98 3.90 25.34
C THR A 59 8.33 4.78 24.14
N ALA A 60 8.74 4.18 23.04
CA ALA A 60 9.08 4.91 21.81
C ALA A 60 7.84 5.23 20.95
N LYS A 61 6.67 4.65 21.26
CA LYS A 61 5.45 4.71 20.44
C LYS A 61 5.70 4.27 18.99
N VAL A 62 6.41 3.14 18.83
CA VAL A 62 6.76 2.56 17.53
C VAL A 62 6.17 1.17 17.41
N LEU A 63 5.47 0.91 16.31
CA LEU A 63 5.04 -0.42 15.92
C LEU A 63 5.95 -0.94 14.81
N THR A 64 6.47 -2.15 14.94
CA THR A 64 7.33 -2.77 13.92
C THR A 64 6.65 -3.98 13.31
N ILE A 65 6.50 -3.94 11.99
CA ILE A 65 6.13 -5.06 11.16
C ILE A 65 7.42 -5.81 10.80
N PRO A 66 7.58 -7.10 11.14
CA PRO A 66 8.76 -7.85 10.75
C PRO A 66 8.81 -8.04 9.24
N ALA A 67 9.97 -8.39 8.70
CA ALA A 67 10.08 -8.77 7.30
C ALA A 67 9.21 -10.01 7.03
N ILE A 68 8.43 -9.99 5.95
CA ILE A 68 7.56 -11.10 5.55
C ILE A 68 7.88 -11.53 4.13
N THR A 69 7.54 -12.77 3.79
CA THR A 69 7.74 -13.29 2.44
C THR A 69 6.40 -13.68 1.86
N LEU A 70 6.07 -13.10 0.70
CA LEU A 70 4.84 -13.37 -0.03
C LEU A 70 5.19 -13.95 -1.41
N PRO A 71 4.42 -14.93 -1.90
CA PRO A 71 4.51 -15.33 -3.30
C PRO A 71 4.18 -14.16 -4.24
N SER A 72 4.90 -14.06 -5.37
CA SER A 72 4.48 -13.14 -6.42
C SER A 72 3.08 -13.53 -6.92
N THR A 73 2.26 -12.51 -7.21
CA THR A 73 0.93 -12.72 -7.80
C THR A 73 0.98 -12.74 -9.33
N THR A 74 2.10 -12.31 -9.92
CA THR A 74 2.24 -12.09 -11.36
C THR A 74 2.71 -13.32 -12.15
N ASP A 75 3.31 -14.29 -11.46
CA ASP A 75 3.77 -15.59 -11.94
C ASP A 75 2.77 -16.73 -11.63
N SER A 76 1.58 -16.37 -11.14
CA SER A 76 0.48 -17.32 -10.91
C SER A 76 0.18 -18.16 -12.17
N ARG A 77 0.07 -19.48 -11.97
CA ARG A 77 -0.17 -20.46 -13.05
C ARG A 77 -1.55 -20.33 -13.67
N ASN A 78 -2.56 -20.09 -12.85
CA ASN A 78 -3.96 -20.08 -13.27
C ASN A 78 -4.56 -18.67 -13.37
N ASN A 79 -3.94 -17.66 -12.74
CA ASN A 79 -4.45 -16.29 -12.78
C ASN A 79 -3.33 -15.26 -12.63
N ARG A 80 -2.74 -14.83 -13.75
CA ARG A 80 -1.72 -13.77 -13.76
C ARG A 80 -2.22 -12.42 -13.24
N ARG A 81 -3.53 -12.21 -13.10
CA ARG A 81 -4.15 -11.00 -12.52
C ARG A 81 -4.46 -11.17 -11.03
N ALA A 82 -3.91 -12.19 -10.36
CA ALA A 82 -4.02 -12.38 -8.92
C ALA A 82 -3.62 -11.12 -8.13
N ARG A 83 -4.35 -10.87 -7.05
CA ARG A 83 -4.19 -9.73 -6.14
C ARG A 83 -4.40 -10.17 -4.70
N TYR A 84 -3.64 -9.54 -3.82
CA TYR A 84 -3.96 -9.48 -2.40
C TYR A 84 -5.01 -8.38 -2.18
N SER A 85 -6.02 -8.64 -1.37
CA SER A 85 -7.09 -7.68 -1.08
C SER A 85 -6.66 -6.66 -0.05
N ILE A 86 -6.04 -7.10 1.05
CA ILE A 86 -5.53 -6.20 2.09
C ILE A 86 -4.33 -6.82 2.80
N ALA A 87 -3.34 -5.99 3.09
CA ALA A 87 -2.35 -6.21 4.13
C ALA A 87 -2.66 -5.18 5.23
N GLY A 88 -3.13 -5.66 6.38
CA GLY A 88 -3.66 -4.80 7.44
C GLY A 88 -3.19 -5.24 8.82
N ILE A 89 -3.11 -4.29 9.74
CA ILE A 89 -2.79 -4.51 11.15
C ILE A 89 -4.10 -4.67 11.90
N TYR A 90 -4.23 -5.78 12.60
CA TYR A 90 -5.39 -6.14 13.41
C TYR A 90 -5.00 -6.19 14.88
N ASP A 91 -5.95 -5.81 15.75
CA ASP A 91 -5.79 -5.94 17.19
C ASP A 91 -6.25 -7.33 17.69
N ALA A 92 -6.12 -7.54 19.00
CA ALA A 92 -6.58 -8.75 19.68
C ALA A 92 -8.12 -8.97 19.63
N SER A 93 -8.89 -7.97 19.21
CA SER A 93 -10.36 -8.07 19.03
C SER A 93 -10.74 -8.42 17.59
N ASP A 94 -9.77 -8.80 16.75
CA ASP A 94 -9.94 -9.05 15.32
C ASP A 94 -10.42 -7.82 14.52
N CYS A 95 -10.25 -6.61 15.06
CA CYS A 95 -10.60 -5.38 14.37
C CYS A 95 -9.43 -4.89 13.51
N LEU A 96 -9.71 -4.51 12.27
CA LEU A 96 -8.74 -3.83 11.41
C LEU A 96 -8.46 -2.43 11.99
N VAL A 97 -7.23 -2.20 12.41
CA VAL A 97 -6.76 -0.94 12.98
C VAL A 97 -6.16 -0.04 11.92
N PHE A 98 -5.36 -0.62 11.02
CA PHE A 98 -4.64 0.15 10.00
C PHE A 98 -4.43 -0.70 8.75
N ALA A 99 -4.74 -0.15 7.57
CA ALA A 99 -4.49 -0.80 6.29
C ALA A 99 -3.14 -0.36 5.73
N VAL A 100 -2.17 -1.27 5.67
CA VAL A 100 -0.83 -1.01 5.12
C VAL A 100 -0.89 -0.89 3.59
N LEU A 101 -1.60 -1.83 2.95
CA LEU A 101 -1.85 -1.88 1.50
C LEU A 101 -3.22 -2.47 1.21
N ARG A 102 -3.83 -2.02 0.11
CA ARG A 102 -5.11 -2.54 -0.42
C ARG A 102 -4.96 -2.88 -1.89
N ASP A 103 -5.70 -3.91 -2.34
CA ASP A 103 -5.84 -4.33 -3.74
C ASP A 103 -4.51 -4.41 -4.52
N PHE A 104 -3.49 -4.98 -3.90
CA PHE A 104 -2.11 -4.91 -4.38
C PHE A 104 -1.65 -6.23 -5.02
N ARG A 105 -0.58 -6.13 -5.82
CA ARG A 105 0.11 -7.22 -6.51
C ARG A 105 1.55 -7.23 -6.07
N VAL A 106 2.11 -8.42 -5.95
CA VAL A 106 3.54 -8.64 -5.71
C VAL A 106 4.13 -9.10 -7.04
N PHE A 107 5.09 -8.35 -7.57
CA PHE A 107 5.65 -8.57 -8.90
C PHE A 107 6.87 -9.49 -8.82
N HIS A 108 7.00 -10.40 -9.78
CA HIS A 108 8.13 -11.34 -9.85
C HIS A 108 9.48 -10.65 -10.14
N ASP A 109 9.44 -9.42 -10.67
CA ASP A 109 10.62 -8.63 -11.04
C ASP A 109 11.38 -8.05 -9.82
N PHE A 110 10.84 -8.19 -8.61
CA PHE A 110 11.51 -7.70 -7.40
C PHE A 110 12.70 -8.61 -7.04
N ILE A 111 13.90 -8.03 -6.93
CA ILE A 111 15.11 -8.77 -6.58
C ILE A 111 15.15 -8.95 -5.06
N ASN A 112 14.76 -10.14 -4.60
CA ASN A 112 14.89 -10.69 -3.24
C ASN A 112 14.16 -9.94 -2.11
N SER A 113 14.24 -8.61 -2.03
CA SER A 113 13.53 -7.81 -1.03
C SER A 113 13.08 -6.45 -1.56
N ILE A 114 11.93 -5.99 -1.09
CA ILE A 114 11.34 -4.70 -1.45
C ILE A 114 10.77 -4.00 -0.21
N ALA A 115 10.89 -2.67 -0.15
CA ALA A 115 10.22 -1.88 0.88
C ALA A 115 8.71 -1.77 0.61
N TRP A 116 7.92 -1.63 1.67
CA TRP A 116 6.47 -1.44 1.57
C TRP A 116 6.07 -0.20 0.77
N GLY A 117 6.84 0.89 0.90
CA GLY A 117 6.65 2.12 0.12
C GLY A 117 6.84 1.91 -1.38
N ASP A 118 7.85 1.17 -1.79
CA ASP A 118 8.09 0.87 -3.21
C ASP A 118 6.99 -0.02 -3.78
N LEU A 119 6.55 -1.01 -2.99
CA LEU A 119 5.41 -1.86 -3.36
C LEU A 119 4.13 -1.03 -3.53
N ARG A 120 3.90 -0.06 -2.64
CA ARG A 120 2.77 0.87 -2.72
C ARG A 120 2.82 1.68 -4.02
N ILE A 121 3.93 2.37 -4.25
CA ILE A 121 4.13 3.21 -5.44
C ILE A 121 3.90 2.40 -6.70
N GLN A 122 4.45 1.19 -6.80
CA GLN A 122 4.27 0.37 -8.00
C GLN A 122 2.82 -0.09 -8.23
N ASN A 123 2.08 -0.36 -7.16
CA ASN A 123 0.68 -0.73 -7.25
C ASN A 123 -0.24 0.46 -7.58
N GLU A 124 0.08 1.64 -7.08
CA GLU A 124 -0.64 2.89 -7.34
C GLU A 124 -0.29 3.51 -8.70
N ALA A 125 0.95 3.33 -9.16
CA ALA A 125 1.46 3.88 -10.42
C ALA A 125 0.76 3.31 -11.68
N LYS A 126 -0.28 2.46 -11.51
CA LYS A 126 -1.17 1.91 -12.55
C LYS A 126 -0.45 1.79 -13.88
N PHE A 127 0.60 0.96 -13.96
CA PHE A 127 1.28 0.65 -15.23
C PHE A 127 1.36 1.90 -16.14
N ILE A 128 2.31 2.83 -15.91
CA ILE A 128 2.75 3.64 -17.05
C ILE A 128 3.21 2.58 -18.06
N PRO A 129 2.45 2.32 -19.15
CA PRO A 129 2.85 1.31 -20.11
C PRO A 129 4.25 1.70 -20.52
N ARG A 130 5.19 0.73 -20.43
CA ARG A 130 6.61 0.86 -20.79
C ARG A 130 6.86 2.19 -21.48
N ALA A 131 7.57 3.09 -20.83
CA ALA A 131 8.15 4.20 -21.55
C ALA A 131 8.99 3.58 -22.68
N GLU A 132 8.40 3.49 -23.88
CA GLU A 132 9.15 3.82 -25.07
C GLU A 132 9.92 5.08 -24.71
N GLU A 133 11.22 5.11 -25.00
CA GLU A 133 12.23 6.08 -24.52
C GLU A 133 11.92 7.56 -24.83
N THR A 134 10.69 7.86 -25.27
CA THR A 134 10.17 9.11 -25.76
C THR A 134 9.16 9.80 -24.82
N TYR A 135 8.68 9.17 -23.74
CA TYR A 135 7.37 9.62 -23.22
C TYR A 135 7.31 10.77 -22.21
N TYR A 136 8.30 11.05 -21.36
CA TYR A 136 8.31 12.31 -20.62
C TYR A 136 9.73 12.75 -20.25
N ASN A 137 10.14 13.96 -20.66
CA ASN A 137 11.37 14.58 -20.16
C ASN A 137 11.19 15.06 -18.71
N ILE A 138 12.28 15.38 -18.03
CA ILE A 138 12.28 15.77 -16.61
C ILE A 138 11.31 16.90 -16.29
N ASN A 139 11.08 17.82 -17.24
CA ASN A 139 10.14 18.93 -17.07
C ASN A 139 8.68 18.46 -17.10
N GLN A 140 8.38 17.43 -17.88
CA GLN A 140 7.04 16.84 -17.93
C GLN A 140 6.75 16.00 -16.69
N ILE A 141 7.76 15.29 -16.15
CA ILE A 141 7.65 14.60 -14.85
C ILE A 141 7.41 15.63 -13.73
N HIS A 142 8.18 16.72 -13.69
CA HIS A 142 7.95 17.80 -12.72
C HIS A 142 6.56 18.44 -12.88
N SER A 143 6.05 18.59 -14.10
CA SER A 143 4.70 19.10 -14.34
C SER A 143 3.61 18.15 -13.83
N LEU A 144 3.81 16.84 -13.92
CA LEU A 144 2.88 15.83 -13.40
C LEU A 144 2.90 15.80 -11.87
N ILE A 145 4.09 15.82 -11.27
CA ILE A 145 4.27 15.92 -9.81
C ILE A 145 3.61 17.19 -9.28
N ARG A 146 3.84 18.34 -9.94
CA ARG A 146 3.22 19.62 -9.55
C ARG A 146 1.69 19.56 -9.63
N ARG A 147 1.13 18.87 -10.63
CA ARG A 147 -0.33 18.66 -10.74
C ARG A 147 -0.88 17.78 -9.62
N MET A 148 -0.18 16.70 -9.28
CA MET A 148 -0.57 15.84 -8.15
C MET A 148 -0.55 16.59 -6.82
N ILE A 149 0.51 17.38 -6.56
CA ILE A 149 0.62 18.20 -5.36
C ILE A 149 -0.53 19.21 -5.29
N LEU A 150 -0.82 19.91 -6.39
CA LEU A 150 -1.93 20.86 -6.45
C LEU A 150 -3.29 20.19 -6.19
N GLN A 151 -3.50 18.98 -6.73
CA GLN A 151 -4.74 18.25 -6.51
C GLN A 151 -4.90 17.82 -5.04
N LEU A 152 -3.83 17.32 -4.42
CA LEU A 152 -3.82 17.01 -2.99
C LEU A 152 -4.05 18.26 -2.13
N CYS A 153 -3.47 19.40 -2.48
CA CYS A 153 -3.70 20.66 -1.77
C CYS A 153 -5.14 21.16 -1.92
N VAL A 154 -5.76 21.02 -3.11
CA VAL A 154 -7.16 21.39 -3.33
C VAL A 154 -8.10 20.50 -2.54
N GLU A 155 -7.86 19.18 -2.51
CA GLU A 155 -8.65 18.25 -1.70
C GLU A 155 -8.50 18.55 -0.21
N TYR A 156 -7.31 18.90 0.26
CA TYR A 156 -7.06 19.26 1.67
C TYR A 156 -7.67 20.62 2.07
N LEU A 157 -7.74 21.57 1.15
CA LEU A 157 -8.35 22.89 1.38
C LEU A 157 -9.88 22.85 1.33
N LEU A 158 -10.48 21.82 0.73
CA LEU A 158 -11.94 21.66 0.65
C LEU A 158 -12.53 20.88 1.83
N ASP A 159 -11.70 20.22 2.65
CA ASP A 159 -12.16 19.36 3.76
C ASP A 159 -12.19 20.06 5.13
N GLU A 160 -11.50 21.20 5.32
CA GLU A 160 -11.35 21.79 6.67
C GLU A 160 -12.33 22.90 7.07
N ASP A 161 -13.05 23.56 6.17
CA ASP A 161 -14.22 24.38 6.52
C ASP A 161 -14.87 24.85 5.22
N GLY A 162 -16.18 24.65 5.06
CA GLY A 162 -16.97 25.10 3.90
C GLY A 162 -17.08 26.62 3.77
N THR A 163 -15.98 27.34 3.94
CA THR A 163 -15.81 28.77 3.69
C THR A 163 -14.87 28.95 2.52
N ASP A 164 -15.42 29.45 1.43
CA ASP A 164 -14.69 29.92 0.25
C ASP A 164 -13.55 30.85 0.68
N LEU A 165 -12.31 30.43 0.46
CA LEU A 165 -11.11 31.26 0.60
C LEU A 165 -10.67 31.88 -0.73
N MET A 166 -11.52 31.82 -1.75
CA MET A 166 -11.32 32.54 -3.00
C MET A 166 -12.27 33.72 -3.06
N ASP A 167 -11.73 34.94 -3.11
CA ASP A 167 -12.49 36.08 -3.62
C ASP A 167 -12.62 35.91 -5.15
N ASP A 168 -13.67 36.49 -5.75
CA ASP A 168 -14.11 36.25 -7.14
C ASP A 168 -13.05 36.54 -8.23
N ASP A 169 -11.92 37.12 -7.85
CA ASP A 169 -10.79 37.49 -8.73
C ASP A 169 -9.56 36.55 -8.61
N GLY A 170 -9.62 35.46 -7.83
CA GLY A 170 -8.60 34.40 -7.86
C GLY A 170 -7.20 34.78 -7.33
N ALA A 171 -7.11 35.77 -6.44
CA ALA A 171 -5.87 36.12 -5.74
C ALA A 171 -5.84 35.50 -4.33
N PHE A 172 -4.78 34.77 -4.00
CA PHE A 172 -4.52 34.26 -2.65
C PHE A 172 -4.32 35.44 -1.68
N LEU A 173 -5.18 35.55 -0.66
CA LEU A 173 -4.94 36.40 0.51
C LEU A 173 -3.88 35.73 1.40
N LEU A 174 -2.61 35.90 1.04
CA LEU A 174 -1.51 35.77 1.99
C LEU A 174 -1.06 37.18 2.37
N ASP A 175 -1.64 37.73 3.43
CA ASP A 175 -0.88 38.65 4.28
C ASP A 175 -1.45 38.84 5.69
N ARG A 176 -0.53 38.62 6.65
CA ARG A 176 -0.53 38.85 8.11
C ARG A 176 -1.12 37.81 9.06
#